data_AF-E4TTX1-F1
#
_entry.id   AF-E4TTX1-F1
#
_cell.length_a   1.000
_cell.length_b   1.000
_cell.length_c   1.000
_cell.angle_alpha   90.00
_cell.angle_beta   90.00
_cell.angle_gamma   90.00
#
_symmetry.space_group_name_H-M   'P 1'
#
loop_
_entity.id
_entity.type
_entity.pdbx_description
1 polymer ?
#
loop_
_entity_poly.entity_id
_entity_poly.type
_entity_poly.pdbx_seq_one_letter_code
_entity_poly.pdbx_strand_id
1 'polypeptide(L)'
;MKKSKLLGLLGLDKIIESLQKLLEVRIAMIREEIEEKIAEKLAKLLPLLLVFASLTLLILFGSLTLAFYLTEIMASYVYGFGIVALIYLLLTVSFFILKDSKFLKKVFSDSISKPTKEE
;
A
#
# COMPACT_ATOMS: atom_id res chain seq x y z
N MET A 1 -24.35 56.19 -16.48
CA MET A 1 -24.92 54.97 -17.12
C MET A 1 -24.10 54.42 -18.31
N LYS A 2 -22.79 54.72 -18.47
CA LYS A 2 -22.04 54.41 -19.72
C LYS A 2 -20.86 53.42 -19.59
N LYS A 3 -20.34 53.15 -18.40
CA LYS A 3 -19.15 52.29 -18.20
C LYS A 3 -19.42 50.79 -18.36
N SER A 4 -20.58 50.28 -17.94
CA SER A 4 -20.92 48.85 -18.05
C SER A 4 -21.11 48.38 -19.49
N LYS A 5 -21.66 49.24 -20.37
CA LYS A 5 -21.82 48.94 -21.81
C LYS A 5 -20.51 48.89 -22.59
N LEU A 6 -19.45 49.56 -22.12
CA LEU A 6 -18.13 49.52 -22.77
C LEU A 6 -17.36 48.24 -22.43
N LEU A 7 -17.55 47.69 -21.22
CA LEU A 7 -16.93 46.43 -20.79
C LEU A 7 -17.46 45.21 -21.57
N GLY A 8 -18.76 45.19 -21.86
CA GLY A 8 -19.35 44.16 -22.74
C GLY A 8 -18.95 44.27 -24.21
N LEU A 9 -18.54 45.46 -24.68
CA LEU A 9 -17.99 45.69 -26.04
C LEU A 9 -16.52 45.25 -26.17
N LEU A 10 -15.77 45.19 -25.05
CA LEU A 10 -14.38 44.72 -24.99
C LEU A 10 -14.26 43.19 -24.87
N GLY A 11 -15.37 42.45 -24.90
CA GLY A 11 -15.37 40.99 -24.84
C GLY A 11 -14.91 40.41 -23.50
N LEU A 12 -14.89 41.21 -22.44
CA LEU A 12 -14.49 40.77 -21.09
C LEU A 12 -15.38 39.63 -20.57
N ASP A 13 -16.65 39.62 -20.96
CA ASP A 13 -17.58 38.53 -20.67
C ASP A 13 -17.08 37.18 -21.24
N LYS A 14 -16.51 37.20 -22.47
CA LYS A 14 -15.93 36.00 -23.10
C LYS A 14 -14.64 35.54 -22.42
N ILE A 15 -13.85 36.47 -21.89
CA ILE A 15 -12.62 36.14 -21.14
C ILE A 15 -13.02 35.46 -19.83
N ILE A 16 -13.99 36.02 -19.10
CA ILE A 16 -14.49 35.44 -17.85
C ILE A 16 -15.09 34.06 -18.10
N GLU A 17 -15.90 33.89 -19.14
CA GLU A 17 -16.47 32.60 -19.54
C GLU A 17 -15.39 31.57 -19.90
N SER A 18 -14.35 32.00 -20.62
CA SER A 18 -13.21 31.13 -20.96
C SER A 18 -12.43 30.71 -19.70
N LEU A 19 -12.21 31.62 -18.75
CA LEU A 19 -11.56 31.31 -17.48
C LEU A 19 -12.39 30.36 -16.62
N GLN A 20 -13.72 30.55 -16.57
CA GLN A 20 -14.62 29.62 -15.88
C GLN A 20 -14.55 28.22 -16.49
N LYS A 21 -14.59 28.12 -17.82
CA LYS A 21 -14.46 26.85 -18.53
C LYS A 21 -13.12 26.16 -18.26
N LEU A 22 -12.04 26.92 -18.19
CA LEU A 22 -10.72 26.38 -17.84
C LEU A 22 -10.69 25.85 -16.40
N LEU A 23 -11.29 26.57 -15.45
CA LEU A 23 -11.37 26.11 -14.05
C LEU A 23 -12.23 24.85 -13.93
N GLU A 24 -13.36 24.80 -14.62
CA GLU A 24 -14.23 23.62 -14.64
C GLU A 24 -13.51 22.38 -15.17
N VAL A 25 -12.79 22.52 -16.30
CA VAL A 25 -11.96 21.43 -16.86
C VAL A 25 -10.85 21.00 -15.88
N ARG A 26 -10.19 21.95 -15.22
CA ARG A 26 -9.14 21.62 -14.23
C ARG A 26 -9.69 20.85 -13.04
N ILE A 27 -10.85 21.25 -12.52
CA ILE A 27 -11.50 20.54 -11.41
C ILE A 27 -11.94 19.14 -11.84
N ALA A 28 -12.50 19.01 -13.04
CA ALA A 28 -12.88 17.71 -13.59
C ALA A 28 -11.67 16.76 -13.72
N MET A 29 -10.55 17.24 -14.29
CA MET A 29 -9.33 16.44 -14.40
C MET A 29 -8.78 16.01 -13.04
N ILE A 30 -8.76 16.91 -12.04
CA ILE A 30 -8.29 16.55 -10.69
C ILE A 30 -9.15 15.45 -10.08
N ARG A 31 -10.48 15.54 -10.26
CA ARG A 31 -11.40 14.53 -9.75
C ARG A 31 -11.15 13.17 -10.40
N GLU A 32 -11.04 13.13 -11.72
CA GLU A 32 -10.77 11.90 -12.48
C GLU A 32 -9.41 11.30 -12.07
N GLU A 33 -8.37 12.12 -11.96
CA GLU A 33 -7.03 11.67 -11.54
C GLU A 33 -7.02 11.09 -10.12
N ILE A 34 -7.82 11.66 -9.20
CA ILE A 34 -7.98 11.11 -7.85
C ILE A 34 -8.69 9.75 -7.91
N GLU A 35 -9.79 9.65 -8.65
CA GLU A 35 -10.55 8.40 -8.80
C GLU A 35 -9.68 7.29 -9.41
N GLU A 36 -8.90 7.60 -10.46
CA GLU A 36 -7.99 6.68 -11.11
C GLU A 36 -6.84 6.24 -10.18
N LYS A 37 -6.18 7.17 -9.49
CA LYS A 37 -5.10 6.85 -8.55
C LYS A 37 -5.57 5.99 -7.38
N ILE A 38 -6.79 6.24 -6.88
CA ILE A 38 -7.37 5.41 -5.82
C ILE A 38 -7.67 4.02 -6.37
N ALA A 39 -8.32 3.92 -7.53
CA ALA A 39 -8.64 2.64 -8.17
C ALA A 39 -7.38 1.82 -8.44
N GLU A 40 -6.32 2.43 -8.96
CA GLU A 40 -5.04 1.77 -9.24
C GLU A 40 -4.38 1.25 -7.94
N LYS A 41 -4.37 2.05 -6.88
CA LYS A 41 -3.83 1.62 -5.57
C LYS A 41 -4.64 0.48 -4.98
N LEU A 42 -5.96 0.55 -5.02
CA LEU A 42 -6.83 -0.51 -4.50
C LEU A 42 -6.67 -1.80 -5.31
N ALA A 43 -6.60 -1.70 -6.64
CA ALA A 43 -6.36 -2.83 -7.53
C ALA A 43 -5.03 -3.55 -7.25
N LYS A 44 -4.00 -2.82 -6.81
CA LYS A 44 -2.72 -3.39 -6.39
C LYS A 44 -2.74 -3.94 -4.96
N LEU A 45 -3.48 -3.31 -4.05
CA LEU A 45 -3.52 -3.66 -2.63
C LEU A 45 -4.37 -4.91 -2.33
N LEU A 46 -5.53 -5.04 -2.98
CA LEU A 46 -6.43 -6.18 -2.79
C LEU A 46 -5.76 -7.55 -3.01
N PRO A 47 -5.13 -7.82 -4.17
CA PRO A 47 -4.47 -9.10 -4.41
C PRO A 47 -3.28 -9.31 -3.47
N LEU A 48 -2.55 -8.24 -3.13
CA LEU A 48 -1.43 -8.32 -2.18
C LEU A 48 -1.91 -8.74 -0.79
N LEU A 49 -3.01 -8.14 -0.31
CA LEU A 49 -3.64 -8.50 0.97
C LEU A 49 -4.10 -9.96 0.96
N LEU A 50 -4.72 -10.41 -0.14
CA LEU A 50 -5.19 -11.78 -0.28
C LEU A 50 -4.04 -12.78 -0.21
N VAL A 51 -2.94 -12.52 -0.93
CA VAL A 51 -1.73 -13.36 -0.87
C VAL A 51 -1.17 -13.40 0.54
N PHE A 52 -1.05 -12.25 1.22
CA PHE A 52 -0.53 -12.18 2.58
C PHE A 52 -1.43 -12.92 3.58
N ALA A 53 -2.74 -12.81 3.43
CA ALA A 53 -3.71 -13.55 4.24
C ALA A 53 -3.59 -15.06 4.01
N SER A 54 -3.54 -15.52 2.75
CA SER A 54 -3.36 -16.93 2.42
C SER A 54 -2.03 -17.48 2.94
N LEU A 55 -0.93 -16.72 2.83
CA LEU A 55 0.37 -17.10 3.36
C LEU A 55 0.35 -17.21 4.89
N THR A 56 -0.30 -16.25 5.57
CA THR A 56 -0.47 -16.27 7.03
C THR A 56 -1.25 -17.51 7.48
N LEU A 57 -2.35 -17.83 6.80
CA LEU A 57 -3.13 -19.03 7.06
C LEU A 57 -2.30 -20.30 6.84
N LEU A 58 -1.53 -20.37 5.75
CA LEU A 58 -0.68 -21.51 5.44
C LEU A 58 0.36 -21.75 6.54
N ILE A 59 1.03 -20.69 7.00
CA ILE A 59 2.03 -20.78 8.08
C ILE A 59 1.35 -21.20 9.39
N LEU A 60 0.19 -20.62 9.71
CA LEU A 60 -0.57 -20.95 10.91
C LEU A 60 -0.98 -22.42 10.92
N PHE A 61 -1.68 -22.89 9.89
CA PHE A 61 -2.14 -24.28 9.80
C PHE A 61 -0.98 -25.26 9.67
N GLY A 62 0.08 -24.91 8.96
CA GLY A 62 1.29 -25.72 8.88
C GLY A 62 1.93 -25.90 10.25
N SER A 63 1.97 -24.85 11.06
CA SER A 63 2.53 -24.89 12.42
C SER A 63 1.66 -25.68 13.39
N LEU A 64 0.33 -25.52 13.29
CA LEU A 64 -0.60 -26.32 14.08
C LEU A 64 -0.46 -27.80 13.74
N THR A 65 -0.42 -28.13 12.44
CA THR A 65 -0.21 -29.51 11.97
C THR A 65 1.11 -30.07 12.49
N LEU A 66 2.20 -29.30 12.40
CA LEU A 66 3.51 -29.72 12.91
C LEU A 66 3.49 -29.92 14.44
N ALA A 67 2.85 -29.01 15.19
CA ALA A 67 2.75 -29.11 16.64
C ALA A 67 1.95 -30.36 17.07
N PHE A 68 0.82 -30.63 16.39
CA PHE A 68 0.02 -31.83 16.65
C PHE A 68 0.78 -33.10 16.27
N TYR A 69 1.46 -33.12 15.14
CA TYR A 69 2.28 -34.26 14.71
C TYR A 69 3.40 -34.57 15.71
N LEU A 70 4.13 -33.56 16.17
CA LEU A 70 5.16 -33.75 17.20
C LEU A 70 4.58 -34.16 18.54
N THR A 71 3.39 -33.66 18.89
CA THR A 71 2.67 -34.07 20.10
C THR A 71 2.31 -35.55 20.05
N GLU A 72 1.86 -36.06 18.90
CA GLU A 72 1.50 -37.46 18.72
C GLU A 72 2.71 -38.38 18.89
N ILE A 73 3.87 -38.01 18.34
CA ILE A 73 5.12 -38.77 18.48
C ILE A 73 5.64 -38.74 19.92
N MET A 74 5.58 -37.57 20.58
CA MET A 74 6.15 -37.38 21.92
C MET A 74 5.16 -37.67 23.05
N ALA A 75 3.92 -38.03 22.73
CA ALA A 75 2.81 -38.26 23.66
C ALA A 75 2.60 -37.11 24.68
N SER A 76 2.99 -35.88 24.34
CA SER A 76 2.94 -34.73 25.25
C SER A 76 2.84 -33.41 24.50
N TYR A 77 1.78 -32.66 24.82
CA TYR A 77 1.49 -31.35 24.21
C TYR A 77 2.59 -30.32 24.48
N VAL A 78 3.21 -30.37 25.67
CA VAL A 78 4.23 -29.39 26.07
C VAL A 78 5.45 -29.49 25.15
N TYR A 79 5.88 -30.71 24.83
CA TYR A 79 7.03 -30.91 23.94
C TYR A 79 6.68 -30.60 22.47
N GLY A 80 5.50 -31.00 22.00
CA GLY A 80 5.09 -30.74 20.61
C GLY A 80 4.99 -29.26 20.28
N PHE A 81 4.28 -28.49 21.11
CA PHE A 81 4.21 -27.03 20.95
C PHE A 81 5.52 -26.33 21.32
N GLY A 82 6.28 -26.86 22.29
CA GLY A 82 7.57 -26.31 22.71
C GLY A 82 8.62 -26.33 21.60
N ILE A 83 8.70 -27.41 20.81
CA ILE A 83 9.62 -27.48 19.68
C ILE A 83 9.24 -26.49 18.58
N VAL A 84 7.95 -26.37 18.27
CA VAL A 84 7.47 -25.36 17.30
C VAL A 84 7.78 -23.95 17.79
N ALA A 85 7.63 -23.67 19.08
CA ALA A 85 8.03 -22.39 19.67
C ALA A 85 9.54 -22.11 19.54
N LEU A 86 10.40 -23.12 19.71
CA LEU A 86 11.84 -22.98 19.48
C LEU A 86 12.19 -22.68 18.02
N ILE A 87 11.50 -23.30 17.07
CA ILE A 87 11.66 -23.00 15.63
C ILE A 87 11.34 -21.52 15.36
N TYR A 88 10.24 -21.01 15.92
CA TYR A 88 9.87 -19.60 15.80
C TYR A 88 10.85 -18.66 16.49
N LEU A 89 11.41 -19.04 17.63
CA LEU A 89 12.46 -18.28 18.30
C LEU A 89 13.72 -18.20 17.42
N LEU A 90 14.16 -19.31 16.84
CA LEU A 90 15.30 -19.35 15.91
C LEU A 90 15.07 -18.47 14.68
N LEU A 91 13.87 -18.55 14.07
CA LEU A 91 13.49 -17.65 12.97
C LEU A 91 13.55 -16.19 13.39
N THR A 92 13.01 -15.86 14.56
CA THR A 92 12.99 -14.48 15.08
C THR A 92 14.40 -13.95 15.30
N VAL A 93 15.30 -14.75 15.87
CA VAL A 93 16.71 -14.39 16.06
C VAL A 93 17.41 -14.21 14.71
N SER A 94 17.17 -15.11 13.76
CA SER A 94 17.71 -14.99 12.40
C SER A 94 17.26 -13.69 11.73
N PHE A 95 15.96 -13.38 11.77
CA PHE A 95 15.42 -12.12 11.26
C PHE A 95 16.00 -10.90 11.97
N PHE A 96 16.21 -10.97 13.29
CA PHE A 96 16.79 -9.87 14.06
C PHE A 96 18.22 -9.56 13.60
N ILE A 97 19.04 -10.58 13.36
CA ILE A 97 20.40 -10.43 12.84
C ILE A 97 20.39 -9.92 11.38
N LEU A 98 19.50 -10.46 10.54
CA LEU A 98 19.30 -10.03 9.16
C LEU A 98 18.80 -8.58 9.06
N LYS A 99 18.01 -8.11 10.03
CA LYS A 99 17.50 -6.74 10.09
C LYS A 99 18.62 -5.71 10.24
N ASP A 100 19.63 -6.03 11.04
CA ASP A 100 20.81 -5.16 11.22
C ASP A 100 21.82 -5.30 10.08
N SER A 101 21.80 -6.41 9.34
CA SER A 101 22.48 -6.48 8.05
C SER A 101 21.85 -5.43 7.12
N LYS A 102 22.69 -4.64 6.44
CA LYS A 102 22.35 -3.41 5.68
C LYS A 102 21.32 -3.59 4.55
N PHE A 103 20.73 -4.76 4.40
CA PHE A 103 19.78 -5.16 3.36
C PHE A 103 18.37 -4.58 3.56
N LEU A 104 17.80 -4.65 4.77
CA LEU A 104 16.46 -4.08 5.03
C LEU A 104 16.46 -2.55 4.95
N LYS A 105 17.53 -1.89 5.43
CA LYS A 105 17.68 -0.43 5.26
C LYS A 105 17.73 -0.03 3.79
N LYS A 106 18.32 -0.85 2.91
CA LYS A 106 18.40 -0.55 1.46
C LYS A 106 17.04 -0.69 0.78
N VAL A 107 16.28 -1.75 1.09
CA VAL A 107 14.93 -1.99 0.52
C VAL A 107 13.90 -0.96 1.01
N PHE A 108 13.91 -0.61 2.30
CA PHE A 108 13.00 0.40 2.85
C PHE A 108 13.42 1.83 2.48
N SER A 109 14.73 2.12 2.40
CA SER A 109 15.20 3.41 1.89
C SER A 109 14.85 3.58 0.43
N ASP A 110 15.04 2.59 -0.43
CA ASP A 110 14.72 2.69 -1.87
C ASP A 110 13.21 2.86 -2.12
N SER A 111 12.34 2.37 -1.22
CA SER A 111 10.89 2.52 -1.34
C SER A 111 10.36 3.85 -0.78
N ILE A 112 11.10 4.50 0.13
CA ILE A 112 10.75 5.82 0.71
C ILE A 112 11.47 6.96 -0.03
N SER A 113 12.65 6.71 -0.61
CA SER A 113 13.45 7.69 -1.36
C SER A 113 13.17 7.71 -2.85
N LYS A 114 12.04 7.16 -3.30
CA LYS A 114 11.51 7.41 -4.65
C LYS A 114 10.34 8.40 -4.59
N PRO A 115 10.57 9.70 -4.24
CA PRO A 115 9.69 10.71 -4.77
C PRO A 115 9.90 10.70 -6.29
N THR A 116 8.78 10.53 -7.00
CA THR A 116 8.50 11.21 -8.25
C THR A 116 9.73 11.66 -9.06
N LYS A 117 10.24 10.76 -9.90
CA LYS A 117 10.87 11.09 -11.19
C LYS A 117 10.07 10.23 -12.17
N GLU A 118 9.08 10.73 -12.92
CA GLU A 118 9.18 11.78 -13.94
C GLU A 118 10.55 11.81 -14.57
N GLU A 119 10.79 10.84 -15.45
CA GLU A 119 11.27 11.07 -16.83
C GLU A 119 10.50 10.15 -17.78
#